data_AF-A0A7S4UB72-F1
#
_entry.id   AF-A0A7S4UB72-F1
#
_cell.length_a   1.000
_cell.length_b   1.000
_cell.length_c   1.000
_cell.angle_alpha   90.00
_cell.angle_beta   90.00
_cell.angle_gamma   90.00
#
_symmetry.space_group_name_H-M   'P 1'
#
loop_
_entity.id
_entity.type
_entity.pdbx_description
1 polymer ?
#
loop_
_entity_poly.entity_id
_entity_poly.type
_entity_poly.pdbx_seq_one_letter_code
_entity_poly.pdbx_strand_id
1 'polypeptide(L)'
;MQKMMRRGVLPDVISYNSVINSCARADDVTRASRWLDGLLGAGLRPDAVSYTALIASCSRRGDLQQALGWLEAMAASRLKPDVVSWTALLKACALEWPARQNEAEAILRRMVAEGVEPNKLTMLELSRAVSSDRQDRLRRQLGAPLHPGLRHVRDVV
;
A
#
# COMPACT_ATOMS: atom_id res chain seq x y z
N MET A 1 -22.35 13.85 -1.35
CA MET A 1 -22.35 14.27 -2.77
C MET A 1 -23.71 14.76 -3.27
N GLN A 2 -24.77 13.97 -3.29
CA GLN A 2 -26.08 14.40 -3.84
C GLN A 2 -26.61 15.71 -3.21
N LYS A 3 -26.46 15.89 -1.89
CA LYS A 3 -26.85 17.15 -1.21
C LYS A 3 -26.04 18.37 -1.68
N MET A 4 -24.77 18.23 -2.03
CA MET A 4 -23.95 19.32 -2.58
C MET A 4 -24.42 19.70 -3.98
N MET A 5 -24.62 18.71 -4.85
CA MET A 5 -25.10 18.91 -6.21
C MET A 5 -26.48 19.58 -6.23
N ARG A 6 -27.41 19.18 -5.34
CA ARG A 6 -28.74 19.83 -5.19
C ARG A 6 -28.64 21.30 -4.75
N ARG A 7 -27.53 21.69 -4.11
CA ARG A 7 -27.26 23.07 -3.70
C ARG A 7 -26.41 23.84 -4.72
N GLY A 8 -26.20 23.29 -5.92
CA GLY A 8 -25.38 23.89 -6.97
C GLY A 8 -23.86 23.83 -6.69
N VAL A 9 -23.43 23.07 -5.69
CA VAL A 9 -22.00 22.91 -5.37
C VAL A 9 -21.47 21.67 -6.08
N LEU A 10 -20.52 21.88 -6.99
CA LEU A 10 -19.85 20.80 -7.71
C LEU A 10 -18.87 20.06 -6.79
N PRO A 11 -18.85 18.72 -6.79
CA PRO A 11 -17.83 17.97 -6.07
C PRO A 11 -16.44 18.18 -6.67
N ASP A 12 -15.45 18.23 -5.81
CA ASP A 12 -14.02 18.32 -6.13
C ASP A 12 -13.29 17.02 -5.73
N VAL A 13 -11.97 16.99 -5.96
CA VAL A 13 -11.11 15.83 -5.62
C VAL A 13 -11.26 15.45 -4.15
N ILE A 14 -11.36 16.43 -3.24
CA ILE A 14 -11.52 16.20 -1.80
C ILE A 14 -12.84 15.48 -1.50
N SER A 15 -13.93 15.92 -2.15
CA SER A 15 -15.25 15.32 -2.05
C SER A 15 -15.26 13.86 -2.51
N TYR A 16 -14.60 13.55 -3.64
CA TYR A 16 -14.45 12.19 -4.13
C TYR A 16 -13.57 11.34 -3.21
N ASN A 17 -12.39 11.83 -2.81
CA ASN A 17 -11.47 11.13 -1.92
C ASN A 17 -12.11 10.75 -0.58
N SER A 18 -12.98 11.61 -0.05
CA SER A 18 -13.74 11.32 1.17
C SER A 18 -14.63 10.08 1.00
N VAL A 19 -15.31 9.95 -0.14
CA VAL A 19 -16.19 8.81 -0.43
C VAL A 19 -15.37 7.56 -0.77
N ILE A 20 -14.33 7.68 -1.59
CA ILE A 20 -13.40 6.58 -1.92
C ILE A 20 -12.83 5.99 -0.63
N ASN A 21 -12.30 6.82 0.27
CA ASN A 21 -11.75 6.37 1.54
C ASN A 21 -12.82 5.70 2.43
N SER A 22 -14.05 6.24 2.44
CA SER A 22 -15.15 5.61 3.19
C SER A 22 -15.50 4.22 2.67
N CYS A 23 -15.53 4.03 1.34
CA CYS A 23 -15.80 2.73 0.71
C CYS A 23 -14.64 1.76 0.95
N ALA A 24 -13.40 2.22 0.77
CA ALA A 24 -12.22 1.41 1.04
C ALA A 24 -12.16 0.95 2.50
N ARG A 25 -12.47 1.83 3.47
CA ARG A 25 -12.51 1.46 4.90
C ARG A 25 -13.63 0.46 5.24
N ALA A 26 -14.70 0.43 4.44
CA ALA A 26 -15.75 -0.58 4.52
C ALA A 26 -15.40 -1.87 3.73
N ASP A 27 -14.17 -1.97 3.21
CA ASP A 27 -13.65 -3.08 2.39
C ASP A 27 -14.38 -3.30 1.05
N ASP A 28 -15.13 -2.30 0.61
CA ASP A 28 -15.86 -2.28 -0.65
C ASP A 28 -15.00 -1.63 -1.74
N VAL A 29 -13.99 -2.37 -2.18
CA VAL A 29 -13.03 -1.92 -3.19
C VAL A 29 -13.70 -1.66 -4.55
N THR A 30 -14.74 -2.42 -4.88
CA THR A 30 -15.52 -2.28 -6.12
C THR A 30 -16.26 -0.95 -6.15
N ARG A 31 -16.86 -0.55 -5.03
CA ARG A 31 -17.50 0.76 -4.95
C ARG A 31 -16.48 1.89 -4.89
N ALA A 32 -15.37 1.69 -4.19
CA ALA A 32 -14.27 2.66 -4.17
C ALA A 32 -13.71 2.91 -5.58
N SER A 33 -13.53 1.86 -6.40
CA SER A 33 -13.03 2.00 -7.77
C SER A 33 -14.01 2.75 -8.67
N ARG A 34 -15.32 2.47 -8.55
CA ARG A 34 -16.36 3.23 -9.27
C ARG A 34 -16.35 4.72 -8.93
N TRP A 35 -16.00 5.08 -7.70
CA TRP A 35 -15.85 6.49 -7.32
C TRP A 35 -14.59 7.12 -7.90
N LEU A 36 -13.50 6.36 -8.04
CA LEU A 36 -12.30 6.80 -8.77
C LEU A 36 -12.62 7.04 -10.25
N ASP A 37 -13.35 6.13 -10.90
CA ASP A 37 -13.81 6.28 -12.29
C ASP A 37 -14.72 7.50 -12.44
N GLY A 38 -15.61 7.73 -11.46
CA GLY A 38 -16.46 8.92 -11.42
C GLY A 38 -15.69 10.23 -11.22
N LEU A 39 -14.56 10.19 -10.50
CA LEU A 39 -13.65 11.33 -10.37
C LEU A 39 -13.03 11.66 -11.73
N LEU A 40 -12.49 10.64 -12.42
CA LEU A 40 -11.92 10.78 -13.77
C LEU A 40 -12.95 11.27 -14.79
N GLY A 41 -14.16 10.69 -14.78
CA GLY A 41 -15.26 11.08 -15.66
C GLY A 41 -15.76 12.50 -15.43
N ALA A 42 -15.54 13.07 -14.24
CA ALA A 42 -15.79 14.48 -13.94
C ALA A 42 -14.67 15.43 -14.43
N GLY A 43 -13.65 14.91 -15.13
CA GLY A 43 -12.49 15.68 -15.59
C GLY A 43 -11.52 16.06 -14.47
N LEU A 44 -11.68 15.47 -13.28
CA LEU A 44 -10.79 15.68 -12.15
C LEU A 44 -9.61 14.71 -12.22
N ARG A 45 -8.50 15.08 -11.60
CA ARG A 45 -7.30 14.24 -11.53
C ARG A 45 -7.25 13.54 -10.17
N PRO A 46 -7.23 12.19 -10.12
CA PRO A 46 -6.97 11.50 -8.86
C PRO A 46 -5.58 11.84 -8.34
N ASP A 47 -5.42 11.78 -7.02
CA ASP A 47 -4.15 12.01 -6.34
C ASP A 47 -3.67 10.75 -5.61
N ALA A 48 -2.56 10.87 -4.89
CA ALA A 48 -2.01 9.76 -4.13
C ALA A 48 -3.00 9.19 -3.09
N VAL A 49 -3.88 10.03 -2.53
CA VAL A 49 -4.88 9.60 -1.54
C VAL A 49 -5.92 8.70 -2.20
N SER A 50 -6.37 9.03 -3.42
CA SER A 50 -7.33 8.22 -4.17
C SER A 50 -6.84 6.78 -4.37
N TYR A 51 -5.60 6.63 -4.86
CA TYR A 51 -5.01 5.32 -5.14
C TYR A 51 -4.61 4.57 -3.86
N THR A 52 -4.00 5.25 -2.89
CA THR A 52 -3.56 4.61 -1.64
C THR A 52 -4.74 3.99 -0.88
N ALA A 53 -5.92 4.61 -0.93
CA ALA A 53 -7.14 4.05 -0.33
C ALA A 53 -7.50 2.68 -0.94
N LEU A 54 -7.43 2.55 -2.27
CA LEU A 54 -7.71 1.31 -2.99
C LEU A 54 -6.66 0.23 -2.70
N ILE A 55 -5.37 0.58 -2.81
CA ILE A 55 -4.25 -0.33 -2.49
C ILE A 55 -4.39 -0.85 -1.05
N ALA A 56 -4.68 0.05 -0.09
CA ALA A 56 -4.86 -0.33 1.30
C ALA A 56 -6.06 -1.26 1.51
N SER A 57 -7.15 -1.10 0.76
CA SER A 57 -8.28 -2.04 0.80
C SER A 57 -7.91 -3.42 0.30
N CYS A 58 -7.28 -3.51 -0.88
CA CYS A 58 -6.80 -4.78 -1.43
C CYS A 58 -5.85 -5.49 -0.45
N SER A 59 -4.94 -4.73 0.18
CA SER A 59 -3.99 -5.29 1.14
C SER A 59 -4.63 -5.90 2.38
N ARG A 60 -5.78 -5.37 2.86
CA ARG A 60 -6.48 -5.94 4.02
C ARG A 60 -7.09 -7.29 3.71
N ARG A 61 -7.38 -7.55 2.43
CA ARG A 61 -7.96 -8.80 1.93
C ARG A 61 -6.90 -9.82 1.48
N GLY A 62 -5.62 -9.46 1.52
CA GLY A 62 -4.55 -10.28 0.94
C GLY A 62 -4.57 -10.33 -0.58
N ASP A 63 -5.31 -9.44 -1.26
CA ASP A 63 -5.38 -9.44 -2.73
C ASP A 63 -4.18 -8.67 -3.32
N LEU A 64 -3.04 -9.35 -3.44
CA LEU A 64 -1.82 -8.75 -3.96
C LEU A 64 -1.99 -8.30 -5.42
N GLN A 65 -2.66 -9.09 -6.25
CA GLN A 65 -2.81 -8.82 -7.68
C GLN A 65 -3.56 -7.52 -7.92
N GLN A 66 -4.69 -7.33 -7.24
CA GLN A 66 -5.44 -6.09 -7.36
C GLN A 66 -4.70 -4.90 -6.76
N ALA A 67 -3.96 -5.10 -5.66
CA ALA A 67 -3.14 -4.06 -5.06
C ALA A 67 -2.01 -3.59 -6.01
N LEU A 68 -1.35 -4.51 -6.71
CA LEU A 68 -0.34 -4.21 -7.73
C LEU A 68 -0.94 -3.44 -8.90
N GLY A 69 -2.12 -3.83 -9.38
CA GLY A 69 -2.81 -3.11 -10.45
C GLY A 69 -3.10 -1.66 -10.09
N TRP A 70 -3.49 -1.37 -8.85
CA TRP A 70 -3.67 0.01 -8.39
C TRP A 70 -2.36 0.79 -8.24
N LEU A 71 -1.27 0.13 -7.84
CA LEU A 71 0.06 0.75 -7.79
C LEU A 71 0.56 1.11 -9.20
N GLU A 72 0.34 0.24 -10.18
CA GLU A 72 0.66 0.50 -11.59
C GLU A 72 -0.20 1.62 -12.16
N ALA A 73 -1.50 1.65 -11.85
CA ALA A 73 -2.39 2.74 -12.25
C ALA A 73 -1.97 4.09 -11.63
N MET A 74 -1.51 4.08 -10.38
CA MET A 74 -0.94 5.27 -9.71
C MET A 74 0.30 5.78 -10.48
N ALA A 75 1.21 4.86 -10.83
CA ALA A 75 2.42 5.20 -11.61
C ALA A 75 2.08 5.71 -13.02
N ALA A 76 1.09 5.11 -13.71
CA ALA A 76 0.60 5.56 -15.01
C ALA A 76 0.01 6.98 -14.96
N SER A 77 -0.58 7.36 -13.82
CA SER A 77 -1.03 8.72 -13.51
C SER A 77 0.10 9.68 -13.09
N ARG A 78 1.37 9.26 -13.25
CA ARG A 78 2.59 10.01 -12.88
C ARG A 78 2.67 10.34 -11.38
N LEU A 79 2.00 9.57 -10.55
CA LEU A 79 2.09 9.67 -9.09
C LEU A 79 3.11 8.64 -8.61
N LYS A 80 3.98 9.04 -7.68
CA LYS A 80 4.99 8.14 -7.11
C LYS A 80 4.43 7.40 -5.90
N PRO A 81 4.45 6.06 -5.89
CA PRO A 81 4.10 5.29 -4.70
C PRO A 81 4.99 5.68 -3.52
N ASP A 82 4.39 5.79 -2.35
CA ASP A 82 5.07 6.12 -1.10
C ASP A 82 5.25 4.90 -0.20
N VAL A 83 5.85 5.10 0.98
CA VAL A 83 6.06 4.04 1.97
C VAL A 83 4.77 3.31 2.35
N VAL A 84 3.62 4.00 2.34
CA VAL A 84 2.31 3.43 2.67
C VAL A 84 1.85 2.47 1.58
N SER A 85 1.98 2.89 0.32
CA SER A 85 1.65 2.10 -0.87
C SER A 85 2.45 0.80 -0.93
N TRP A 86 3.77 0.88 -0.72
CA TRP A 86 4.66 -0.29 -0.72
C TRP A 86 4.40 -1.24 0.46
N THR A 87 4.19 -0.68 1.66
CA THR A 87 3.90 -1.47 2.86
C THR A 87 2.59 -2.23 2.75
N ALA A 88 1.58 -1.64 2.08
CA ALA A 88 0.32 -2.33 1.79
C ALA A 88 0.53 -3.55 0.87
N LEU A 89 1.40 -3.48 -0.13
CA LEU A 89 1.72 -4.65 -0.96
C LEU A 89 2.39 -5.77 -0.15
N LEU A 90 3.35 -5.44 0.74
CA LEU A 90 3.98 -6.43 1.61
C LEU A 90 2.97 -7.10 2.55
N LYS A 91 2.03 -6.33 3.10
CA LYS A 91 0.93 -6.86 3.90
C LYS A 91 0.09 -7.86 3.08
N ALA A 92 -0.21 -7.54 1.82
CA ALA A 92 -0.95 -8.45 0.95
C ALA A 92 -0.20 -9.79 0.77
N CYS A 93 1.12 -9.74 0.53
CA CYS A 93 1.95 -10.95 0.43
C CYS A 93 1.93 -11.81 1.70
N ALA A 94 1.90 -11.17 2.88
CA ALA A 94 1.89 -11.83 4.18
C ALA A 94 0.55 -12.51 4.51
N LEU A 95 -0.56 -12.02 3.94
CA LEU A 95 -1.90 -12.52 4.22
C LEU A 95 -2.34 -13.66 3.29
N GLU A 96 -1.66 -13.87 2.16
CA GLU A 96 -1.89 -15.05 1.31
C GLU A 96 -1.28 -16.33 1.93
N TRP A 97 -1.89 -17.48 1.67
CA TRP A 97 -1.39 -18.79 2.13
C TRP A 97 -1.16 -19.76 0.95
N PRO A 98 0.08 -20.23 0.73
CA PRO A 98 1.30 -19.86 1.45
C PRO A 98 1.71 -18.40 1.16
N ALA A 99 2.43 -17.78 2.09
CA ALA A 99 2.89 -16.41 1.94
C ALA A 99 3.77 -16.25 0.68
N ARG A 100 3.55 -15.15 -0.05
CA ARG A 100 4.25 -14.84 -1.31
C ARG A 100 5.64 -14.28 -1.06
N GLN A 101 6.57 -15.16 -0.67
CA GLN A 101 7.90 -14.73 -0.24
C GLN A 101 8.68 -14.04 -1.37
N ASN A 102 8.64 -14.58 -2.59
CA ASN A 102 9.40 -14.04 -3.72
C ASN A 102 8.91 -12.63 -4.09
N GLU A 103 7.59 -12.44 -4.13
CA GLU A 103 6.97 -11.15 -4.40
C GLU A 103 7.28 -10.15 -3.29
N ALA A 104 7.23 -10.57 -2.02
CA ALA A 104 7.62 -9.71 -0.90
C ALA A 104 9.07 -9.21 -1.01
N GLU A 105 10.02 -10.09 -1.39
CA GLU A 105 11.42 -9.68 -1.63
C GLU A 105 11.53 -8.71 -2.81
N ALA A 106 10.81 -8.97 -3.91
CA ALA A 106 10.83 -8.13 -5.11
C ALA A 106 10.24 -6.73 -4.81
N ILE A 107 9.15 -6.66 -4.07
CA ILE A 107 8.50 -5.42 -3.62
C ILE A 107 9.47 -4.57 -2.81
N LEU A 108 10.17 -5.16 -1.83
CA LEU A 108 11.14 -4.43 -1.01
C LEU A 108 12.30 -3.89 -1.84
N ARG A 109 12.85 -4.71 -2.77
CA ARG A 109 13.92 -4.26 -3.66
C ARG A 109 13.48 -3.09 -4.53
N ARG A 110 12.27 -3.17 -5.10
CA ARG A 110 11.72 -2.11 -5.95
C ARG A 110 11.48 -0.82 -5.17
N MET A 111 10.91 -0.93 -3.97
CA MET A 111 10.73 0.19 -3.04
C MET A 111 12.05 0.93 -2.78
N VAL A 112 13.13 0.21 -2.46
CA VAL A 112 14.46 0.82 -2.23
C VAL A 112 15.05 1.39 -3.52
N ALA A 113 14.92 0.69 -4.65
CA ALA A 113 15.41 1.16 -5.95
C ALA A 113 14.71 2.45 -6.42
N GLU A 114 13.45 2.65 -6.05
CA GLU A 114 12.69 3.87 -6.29
C GLU A 114 13.00 4.99 -5.26
N GLY A 115 13.95 4.75 -4.35
CA GLY A 115 14.41 5.73 -3.35
C GLY A 115 13.48 5.88 -2.15
N VAL A 116 12.59 4.92 -1.92
CA VAL A 116 11.68 4.92 -0.76
C VAL A 116 12.27 4.07 0.35
N GLU A 117 12.56 4.69 1.50
CA GLU A 117 13.15 4.00 2.63
C GLU A 117 12.14 3.11 3.39
N PRO A 118 12.44 1.82 3.61
CA PRO A 118 11.63 0.94 4.46
C PRO A 118 11.55 1.47 5.88
N ASN A 119 10.34 1.53 6.45
CA ASN A 119 10.16 1.90 7.85
C ASN A 119 9.91 0.66 8.73
N LYS A 120 9.72 0.88 10.04
CA LYS A 120 9.45 -0.20 11.01
C LYS A 120 8.25 -1.07 10.63
N LEU A 121 7.19 -0.48 10.07
CA LEU A 121 6.00 -1.20 9.64
C LEU A 121 6.27 -2.03 8.38
N THR A 122 6.97 -1.46 7.40
CA THR A 122 7.44 -2.20 6.20
C THR A 122 8.19 -3.46 6.62
N MET A 123 9.05 -3.33 7.62
CA MET A 123 9.86 -4.44 8.14
C MET A 123 9.07 -5.49 8.91
N LEU A 124 8.04 -5.08 9.64
CA LEU A 124 7.12 -5.99 10.30
C LEU A 124 6.36 -6.83 9.27
N GLU A 125 5.77 -6.20 8.24
CA GLU A 125 5.03 -6.94 7.22
C GLU A 125 5.94 -7.88 6.41
N LEU A 126 7.18 -7.46 6.13
CA LEU A 126 8.17 -8.34 5.50
C LEU A 126 8.43 -9.59 6.36
N SER A 127 8.64 -9.45 7.67
CA SER A 127 8.91 -10.59 8.57
C SER A 127 7.77 -11.60 8.66
N ARG A 128 6.54 -11.18 8.34
CA ARG A 128 5.38 -12.07 8.23
C ARG A 128 5.31 -12.77 6.88
N ALA A 129 5.84 -12.14 5.83
CA ALA A 129 5.80 -12.64 4.46
C ALA A 129 6.98 -13.54 4.08
N VAL A 130 8.15 -13.42 4.73
CA VAL A 130 9.38 -14.17 4.36
C VAL A 130 10.01 -14.87 5.56
N SER A 131 10.76 -15.94 5.31
CA SER A 131 11.56 -16.60 6.37
C SER A 131 12.68 -15.70 6.92
N SER A 132 13.14 -16.00 8.14
CA SER A 132 14.26 -15.29 8.78
C SER A 132 15.52 -15.26 7.90
N ASP A 133 15.85 -16.36 7.23
CA ASP A 133 17.03 -16.45 6.36
C ASP A 133 16.93 -15.50 5.17
N ARG A 134 15.75 -15.42 4.55
CA ARG A 134 15.47 -14.51 3.43
C ARG A 134 15.50 -13.06 3.87
N GLN A 135 14.91 -12.78 5.04
CA GLN A 135 14.98 -11.45 5.65
C GLN A 135 16.43 -11.03 5.85
N ASP A 136 17.26 -11.84 6.51
CA ASP A 136 18.67 -11.55 6.80
C ASP A 136 19.51 -11.36 5.53
N ARG A 137 19.24 -12.15 4.48
CA ARG A 137 19.87 -11.97 3.17
C ARG A 137 19.53 -10.61 2.56
N LEU A 138 18.26 -10.19 2.62
CA LEU A 138 17.85 -8.87 2.14
C LEU A 138 18.49 -7.73 2.94
N ARG A 139 18.61 -7.85 4.27
CA ARG A 139 19.28 -6.84 5.12
C ARG A 139 20.71 -6.59 4.66
N ARG A 140 21.46 -7.68 4.43
CA ARG A 140 22.85 -7.59 3.97
C ARG A 140 22.96 -6.97 2.57
N GLN A 141 22.05 -7.29 1.66
CA GLN A 141 22.09 -6.80 0.28
C GLN A 141 21.68 -5.34 0.12
N LEU A 142 20.68 -4.88 0.87
CA LEU A 142 20.13 -3.53 0.71
C LEU A 142 20.85 -2.48 1.54
N GLY A 143 21.82 -2.88 2.39
CA GLY A 143 22.56 -1.94 3.27
C GLY A 143 21.67 -1.21 4.28
N ALA A 144 20.39 -1.56 4.39
CA ALA A 144 19.46 -0.91 5.29
C ALA A 144 19.67 -1.42 6.72
N PRO A 145 19.71 -0.55 7.75
CA PRO A 145 19.67 -0.96 9.15
C PRO A 145 18.28 -1.52 9.45
N LEU A 146 18.08 -2.77 9.06
CA LEU A 146 16.87 -3.52 9.34
C LEU A 146 17.02 -4.02 10.77
N HIS A 147 16.75 -3.13 11.74
CA HIS A 147 17.03 -3.37 13.15
C HIS A 147 16.46 -4.74 13.61
N PRO A 148 17.29 -5.58 14.24
CA PRO A 148 16.80 -6.79 14.89
C PRO A 148 16.04 -6.37 16.15
N GLY A 149 14.72 -6.53 16.13
CA GLY A 149 13.94 -6.52 17.35
C GLY A 149 14.30 -7.74 18.20
N LEU A 150 14.97 -7.47 19.33
CA LEU A 150 15.10 -8.30 20.52
C LEU A 150 16.01 -9.53 20.41
N ARG A 151 17.33 -9.32 20.53
CA ARG A 151 18.16 -10.27 21.28
C ARG A 151 18.03 -9.93 22.76
N HIS A 152 17.47 -10.86 23.53
CA HIS A 152 17.49 -10.80 24.98
C HIS A 152 18.94 -10.64 25.44
N VAL A 153 19.23 -9.50 26.07
CA VAL A 153 20.32 -9.37 27.02
C VAL A 153 19.93 -10.29 28.17
N ARG A 154 20.66 -11.39 28.34
CA ARG A 154 20.84 -11.99 29.67
C ARG A 154 22.25 -11.65 30.09
N ASP A 155 22.25 -10.88 31.16
CA ASP A 155 23.37 -10.26 31.82
C ASP A 155 24.49 -11.24 32.16
N VAL A 156 25.71 -10.79 31.90
CA VAL A 156 26.89 -11.19 32.66
C VAL A 156 26.92 -10.25 33.86
N VAL A 157 26.57 -10.77 35.03
CA VAL A 157 27.21 -10.49 36.32
C VAL A 157 27.32 -11.81 37.06
#